data_AF-A0A357JJA5-F1
#
_entry.id   AF-A0A357JJA5-F1
#
_cell.length_a   1.000
_cell.length_b   1.000
_cell.length_c   1.000
_cell.angle_alpha   90.00
_cell.angle_beta   90.00
_cell.angle_gamma   90.00
#
_symmetry.space_group_name_H-M   'P 1'
#
loop_
_entity.id
_entity.type
_entity.pdbx_description
1 polymer ?
#
loop_
_entity_poly.entity_id
_entity_poly.type
_entity_poly.pdbx_seq_one_letter_code
_entity_poly.pdbx_strand_id
1 'polypeptide(L)'
;MKNKAIAYPILILLISVIIYLYNPSDEGEETEDDNFISTTSSFNYLPTSTTNQIISHEYYTLSYSEKHEQAEWVAYELKKEHLKRTQRKRPYFIRDKKVKTKSANYKNYKKSGYTKGHLCPAGDRKFSKKAFDETFLTSNISPQEAKFNGGVWNRIEQKTRYWAGKDKQLYVITGGVLNDQLPTIGKEK
;
A
#
# COMPACT_ATOMS: atom_id res chain seq x y z
N MET A 1 9.75 -55.21 -62.19
CA MET A 1 9.59 -54.86 -60.76
C MET A 1 9.99 -53.40 -60.61
N LYS A 2 9.04 -52.49 -60.30
CA LYS A 2 9.30 -51.03 -60.34
C LYS A 2 10.04 -50.57 -59.09
N ASN A 3 11.17 -49.89 -59.27
CA ASN A 3 12.10 -49.43 -58.23
C ASN A 3 11.45 -48.44 -57.26
N LYS A 4 10.84 -48.94 -56.18
CA LYS A 4 10.34 -48.12 -55.06
C LYS A 4 11.45 -47.48 -54.21
N ALA A 5 12.72 -47.85 -54.45
CA ALA A 5 13.87 -47.37 -53.69
C ALA A 5 14.24 -45.89 -53.96
N ILE A 6 13.89 -45.34 -55.14
CA ILE A 6 14.22 -43.96 -55.51
C ILE A 6 13.07 -42.98 -55.19
N ALA A 7 11.85 -43.50 -54.99
CA ALA A 7 10.67 -42.67 -54.73
C ALA A 7 10.67 -42.05 -53.32
N TYR A 8 11.17 -42.77 -52.31
CA TYR A 8 11.24 -42.31 -50.93
C TYR A 8 12.22 -41.14 -50.67
N PRO A 9 13.46 -41.13 -51.20
CA PRO A 9 14.36 -39.99 -50.98
C PRO A 9 13.87 -38.70 -51.65
N ILE A 10 13.23 -38.78 -52.82
CA ILE A 10 12.66 -37.62 -53.51
C ILE A 10 11.50 -37.02 -52.71
N LEU A 11 10.65 -37.85 -52.11
CA LEU A 11 9.53 -37.42 -51.28
C LEU A 11 10.02 -36.71 -49.99
N ILE A 12 11.08 -37.22 -49.36
CA ILE A 12 11.68 -36.60 -48.17
C ILE A 12 12.29 -35.24 -48.53
N LEU A 13 12.99 -35.13 -49.65
CA LEU A 13 13.59 -33.86 -50.10
C LEU A 13 12.49 -32.81 -50.35
N LEU A 14 11.39 -33.20 -51.01
CA LEU A 14 10.25 -32.31 -51.27
C LEU A 14 9.57 -31.83 -49.98
N ILE A 15 9.38 -32.72 -49.00
CA ILE A 15 8.81 -32.35 -47.69
C ILE A 15 9.75 -31.39 -46.95
N SER A 16 11.06 -31.63 -46.99
CA SER A 16 12.07 -30.77 -46.37
C SER A 16 12.06 -29.36 -46.96
N VAL A 17 11.97 -29.25 -48.29
CA VAL A 17 11.88 -27.97 -49.00
C VAL A 17 10.57 -27.25 -48.68
N ILE A 18 9.45 -27.96 -48.58
CA ILE A 18 8.17 -27.37 -48.19
C ILE A 18 8.22 -26.86 -46.75
N ILE A 19 8.83 -27.59 -45.81
CA ILE A 19 9.04 -27.14 -44.43
C ILE A 19 9.92 -25.88 -44.40
N TYR A 20 11.01 -25.84 -45.18
CA TYR A 20 11.89 -24.68 -45.29
C TYR A 20 11.20 -23.45 -45.89
N LEU A 21 10.33 -23.64 -46.89
CA LEU A 21 9.56 -22.55 -47.51
C LEU A 21 8.42 -22.05 -46.61
N TYR A 22 7.90 -22.89 -45.71
CA TYR A 22 6.82 -22.52 -44.79
C TYR A 22 7.32 -21.96 -43.46
N ASN A 23 8.54 -22.31 -43.06
CA ASN A 23 9.24 -21.75 -41.90
C ASN A 23 10.53 -21.08 -42.40
N PRO A 24 10.48 -19.83 -42.88
CA PRO A 24 11.70 -19.07 -43.09
C PRO A 24 12.38 -18.94 -41.72
N SER A 25 13.47 -19.66 -41.56
CA SER A 25 14.38 -19.56 -40.42
C SER A 25 14.93 -18.14 -40.38
N ASP A 26 14.37 -17.31 -39.50
CA ASP A 26 15.03 -16.10 -39.00
C ASP A 26 16.16 -16.58 -38.07
N GLU A 27 17.29 -16.96 -38.67
CA GLU A 27 18.57 -16.98 -37.99
C GLU A 27 19.21 -15.60 -38.17
N GLY A 28 19.03 -14.80 -37.14
CA GLY A 28 19.85 -13.64 -36.83
C GLY A 28 20.09 -13.63 -35.33
N GLU A 29 21.06 -14.44 -34.87
CA GLU A 29 21.71 -14.23 -33.58
C GLU A 29 22.44 -12.89 -33.64
N GLU A 30 21.88 -11.87 -33.00
CA GLU A 30 22.67 -10.76 -32.44
C GLU A 30 22.74 -10.96 -30.93
N THR A 31 23.94 -11.28 -30.48
CA THR A 31 24.33 -11.35 -29.08
C THR A 31 24.46 -9.93 -28.52
N GLU A 32 23.35 -9.35 -28.07
CA GLU A 32 23.41 -8.25 -27.10
C GLU A 32 23.31 -8.84 -25.69
N ASP A 33 24.44 -8.82 -25.00
CA ASP A 33 24.61 -9.08 -23.56
C ASP A 33 23.89 -7.97 -22.77
N ASP A 34 22.58 -7.90 -22.91
CA ASP A 34 21.75 -7.09 -22.04
C ASP A 34 21.55 -7.93 -20.79
N ASN A 35 22.42 -7.68 -19.81
CA ASN A 35 22.13 -7.93 -18.42
C ASN A 35 20.75 -7.33 -18.13
N PHE A 36 19.70 -8.13 -18.31
CA PHE A 36 18.37 -7.84 -17.79
C PHE A 36 18.50 -7.96 -16.29
N ILE A 37 19.09 -6.93 -15.69
CA ILE A 37 18.95 -6.65 -14.29
C ILE A 37 17.44 -6.53 -14.14
N SER A 38 16.82 -7.61 -13.68
CA SER A 38 15.50 -7.63 -13.09
C SER A 38 15.58 -6.81 -11.81
N THR A 39 15.91 -5.53 -11.93
CA THR A 39 15.57 -4.48 -10.99
C THR A 39 14.10 -4.18 -11.26
N THR A 40 13.24 -5.15 -10.96
CA THR A 40 11.96 -4.79 -10.37
C THR A 40 12.26 -4.26 -8.98
N SER A 41 12.86 -3.06 -8.94
CA SER A 41 12.83 -2.19 -7.77
C SER A 41 11.34 -2.07 -7.46
N SER A 42 10.85 -2.85 -6.50
CA SER A 42 9.45 -2.80 -6.10
C SER A 42 9.15 -1.34 -5.79
N PHE A 43 8.19 -0.74 -6.49
CA PHE A 43 7.83 0.66 -6.30
C PHE A 43 7.61 0.92 -4.80
N ASN A 44 8.53 1.67 -4.19
CA ASN A 44 8.50 1.98 -2.77
C ASN A 44 8.03 3.42 -2.58
N TYR A 45 6.84 3.57 -1.99
CA TYR A 45 6.22 4.87 -1.72
C TYR A 45 6.32 5.28 -0.25
N LEU A 46 7.05 4.51 0.58
CA LEU A 46 7.22 4.82 1.99
C LEU A 46 8.19 5.99 2.15
N PRO A 47 7.83 7.06 2.90
CA PRO A 47 8.76 8.11 3.24
C PRO A 47 9.89 7.59 4.15
N THR A 48 10.96 8.37 4.29
CA THR A 48 12.02 8.11 5.27
C THR A 48 11.48 8.24 6.70
N SER A 49 12.03 7.44 7.62
CA SER A 49 11.75 7.51 9.05
C SER A 49 12.88 8.26 9.76
N THR A 50 12.58 9.22 10.64
CA THR A 50 13.62 9.87 11.44
C THR A 50 13.89 9.13 12.75
N THR A 51 12.94 8.30 13.19
CA THR A 51 13.03 7.53 14.45
C THR A 51 13.49 6.09 14.25
N ASN A 52 13.63 5.63 13.00
CA ASN A 52 13.88 4.24 12.63
C ASN A 52 12.88 3.25 13.28
N GLN A 53 11.64 3.69 13.50
CA GLN A 53 10.56 2.86 14.01
C GLN A 53 9.44 2.75 12.98
N ILE A 54 9.69 1.91 11.97
CA ILE A 54 8.71 1.57 10.94
C ILE A 54 7.86 0.39 11.44
N ILE A 55 6.54 0.57 11.44
CA ILE A 55 5.57 -0.41 11.89
C ILE A 55 4.64 -0.73 10.72
N SER A 56 4.71 -1.97 10.24
CA SER A 56 3.84 -2.48 9.17
C SER A 56 2.65 -3.21 9.76
N HIS A 57 1.45 -2.73 9.45
CA HIS A 57 0.19 -3.45 9.63
C HIS A 57 -0.30 -4.00 8.29
N GLU A 58 -1.40 -4.74 8.26
CA GLU A 58 -1.78 -5.48 7.05
C GLU A 58 -2.12 -4.56 5.87
N TYR A 59 -2.70 -3.38 6.16
CA TYR A 59 -3.17 -2.46 5.11
C TYR A 59 -2.68 -1.02 5.28
N TYR A 60 -1.68 -0.78 6.12
CA TYR A 60 -0.97 0.49 6.20
C TYR A 60 0.35 0.29 6.93
N THR A 61 1.31 1.17 6.64
CA THR A 61 2.60 1.25 7.32
C THR A 61 2.75 2.62 7.93
N LEU A 62 3.43 2.73 9.06
CA LEU A 62 3.72 4.01 9.67
C LEU A 62 5.15 4.10 10.17
N SER A 63 5.68 5.32 10.25
CA SER A 63 6.83 5.62 11.10
C SER A 63 6.34 6.25 12.39
N TYR A 64 6.76 5.75 13.55
CA TYR A 64 6.26 6.21 14.85
C TYR A 64 7.27 7.09 15.61
N SER A 65 6.80 8.20 16.14
CA SER A 65 7.56 9.08 17.04
C SER A 65 7.06 8.93 18.47
N GLU A 66 7.78 8.17 19.29
CA GLU A 66 7.45 8.00 20.71
C GLU A 66 7.52 9.31 21.49
N LYS A 67 8.46 10.20 21.13
CA LYS A 67 8.54 11.56 21.68
C LYS A 67 7.22 12.33 21.58
N HIS A 68 6.47 12.13 20.50
CA HIS A 68 5.22 12.81 20.23
C HIS A 68 3.99 11.92 20.46
N GLU A 69 4.19 10.65 20.77
CA GLU A 69 3.16 9.61 20.84
C GLU A 69 2.25 9.58 19.59
N GLN A 70 2.82 9.86 18.41
CA GLN A 70 2.13 9.99 17.12
C GLN A 70 2.98 9.41 15.98
N ALA A 71 2.33 9.01 14.88
CA ALA A 71 3.06 8.69 13.66
C ALA A 71 3.67 9.96 13.04
N GLU A 72 4.92 9.87 12.56
CA GLU A 72 5.52 10.87 11.67
C GLU A 72 4.77 10.88 10.34
N TRP A 73 4.44 9.69 9.86
CA TRP A 73 3.62 9.47 8.68
C TRP A 73 2.93 8.11 8.77
N VAL A 74 1.79 7.99 8.12
CA VAL A 74 1.07 6.76 7.81
C VAL A 74 0.91 6.71 6.29
N ALA A 75 1.39 5.63 5.70
CA ALA A 75 1.38 5.39 4.26
C ALA A 75 0.53 4.16 3.95
N TYR A 76 -0.35 4.27 2.94
CA TYR A 76 -1.25 3.18 2.60
C TYR A 76 -1.77 3.24 1.16
N GLU A 77 -2.09 2.06 0.61
CA GLU A 77 -2.75 1.95 -0.69
C GLU A 77 -4.26 2.12 -0.55
N LEU A 78 -4.86 2.86 -1.48
CA LEU A 78 -6.31 2.99 -1.62
C LEU A 78 -6.71 2.60 -3.04
N LYS A 79 -7.39 1.46 -3.15
CA LYS A 79 -7.89 0.88 -4.40
C LYS A 79 -9.41 0.92 -4.41
N LYS A 80 -10.00 0.86 -5.60
CA LYS A 80 -11.46 0.79 -5.79
C LYS A 80 -12.10 -0.36 -5.00
N GLU A 81 -11.45 -1.52 -4.94
CA GLU A 81 -11.88 -2.71 -4.20
C GLU A 81 -11.97 -2.49 -2.68
N HIS A 82 -11.23 -1.51 -2.13
CA HIS A 82 -11.30 -1.15 -0.71
C HIS A 82 -12.58 -0.37 -0.36
N LEU A 83 -13.24 0.25 -1.34
CA LEU A 83 -14.35 1.20 -1.15
C LEU A 83 -15.71 0.50 -0.87
N LYS A 84 -15.73 -0.54 -0.05
CA LYS A 84 -16.95 -1.26 0.31
C LYS A 84 -17.84 -0.41 1.24
N ARG A 85 -19.13 -0.33 0.90
CA ARG A 85 -20.17 0.37 1.70
C ARG A 85 -20.70 -0.48 2.86
N THR A 86 -19.87 -1.33 3.46
CA THR A 86 -20.26 -2.18 4.59
C THR A 86 -20.30 -1.37 5.88
N GLN A 87 -21.39 -1.50 6.64
CA GLN A 87 -21.43 -0.97 8.00
C GLN A 87 -20.68 -1.90 8.93
N ARG A 88 -19.77 -1.35 9.73
CA ARG A 88 -18.98 -2.08 10.73
C ARG A 88 -19.27 -1.46 12.10
N LYS A 89 -19.49 -2.30 13.12
CA LYS A 89 -19.56 -1.83 14.49
C LYS A 89 -18.21 -1.22 14.86
N ARG A 90 -18.21 0.02 15.34
CA ARG A 90 -17.00 0.72 15.77
C ARG A 90 -16.34 -0.02 16.95
N PRO A 91 -15.07 -0.44 16.86
CA PRO A 91 -14.34 -1.02 17.97
C PRO A 91 -13.88 0.07 18.96
N TYR A 92 -13.37 -0.36 20.10
CA TYR A 92 -12.64 0.52 21.01
C TYR A 92 -11.28 0.87 20.42
N PHE A 93 -10.80 2.07 20.71
CA PHE A 93 -9.40 2.39 20.49
C PHE A 93 -8.53 1.63 21.47
N ILE A 94 -7.45 1.05 20.99
CA ILE A 94 -6.51 0.27 21.79
C ILE A 94 -5.08 0.67 21.45
N ARG A 95 -4.17 0.43 22.39
CA ARG A 95 -2.74 0.65 22.12
C ARG A 95 -2.23 -0.35 21.10
N ASP A 96 -1.39 0.14 20.20
CA ASP A 96 -0.60 -0.67 19.31
C ASP A 96 0.51 -1.38 20.07
N LYS A 97 0.52 -2.71 19.98
CA LYS A 97 1.52 -3.57 20.61
C LYS A 97 2.83 -3.65 19.82
N LYS A 98 2.84 -3.18 18.57
CA LYS A 98 4.05 -3.16 17.73
C LYS A 98 4.94 -1.95 17.97
N VAL A 99 4.47 -0.95 18.71
CA VAL A 99 5.30 0.17 19.15
C VAL A 99 6.26 -0.31 20.23
N LYS A 100 7.55 0.05 20.13
CA LYS A 100 8.64 -0.51 20.96
C LYS A 100 8.38 -0.32 22.45
N THR A 101 7.96 0.86 22.88
CA THR A 101 7.56 1.11 24.28
C THR A 101 6.05 0.99 24.45
N LYS A 102 5.31 1.98 23.97
CA LYS A 102 3.85 2.08 24.01
C LYS A 102 3.41 3.14 23.00
N SER A 103 2.16 3.04 22.60
CA SER A 103 1.45 4.15 21.95
C SER A 103 0.54 4.89 22.92
N ALA A 104 0.15 6.10 22.53
CA ALA A 104 -0.76 6.98 23.26
C ALA A 104 -1.95 6.23 23.88
N ASN A 105 -2.27 6.53 25.14
CA ASN A 105 -3.52 6.08 25.73
C ASN A 105 -4.71 6.85 25.15
N TYR A 106 -5.70 6.14 24.60
CA TYR A 106 -6.93 6.77 24.09
C TYR A 106 -7.67 7.60 25.16
N LYS A 107 -7.43 7.32 26.46
CA LYS A 107 -8.00 8.07 27.58
C LYS A 107 -7.47 9.50 27.67
N ASN A 108 -6.27 9.80 27.13
CA ASN A 108 -5.69 11.15 27.15
C ASN A 108 -6.51 12.16 26.34
N TYR A 109 -7.30 11.67 25.37
CA TYR A 109 -8.18 12.49 24.56
C TYR A 109 -9.44 12.95 25.34
N LYS A 110 -9.71 12.35 26.50
CA LYS A 110 -10.88 12.74 27.31
C LYS A 110 -10.60 14.10 27.95
N LYS A 111 -11.48 15.08 27.69
CA LYS A 111 -11.37 16.46 28.20
C LYS A 111 -10.10 17.22 27.77
N SER A 112 -9.41 16.77 26.73
CA SER A 112 -8.22 17.47 26.22
C SER A 112 -8.53 18.61 25.23
N GLY A 113 -9.78 18.69 24.75
CA GLY A 113 -10.15 19.57 23.63
C GLY A 113 -9.90 18.95 22.25
N TYR A 114 -9.20 17.82 22.17
CA TYR A 114 -8.87 17.13 20.92
C TYR A 114 -9.66 15.84 20.72
N THR A 115 -9.93 15.53 19.46
CA THR A 115 -10.55 14.28 19.01
C THR A 115 -9.49 13.27 18.58
N LYS A 116 -9.89 11.99 18.53
CA LYS A 116 -9.06 10.88 18.01
C LYS A 116 -9.15 10.86 16.48
N GLY A 117 -8.31 11.67 15.84
CA GLY A 117 -8.25 11.79 14.38
C GLY A 117 -7.47 10.64 13.76
N HIS A 118 -8.04 10.00 12.75
CA HIS A 118 -7.36 8.91 12.04
C HIS A 118 -6.41 9.48 10.98
N LEU A 119 -5.23 8.87 10.83
CA LEU A 119 -4.30 9.16 9.73
C LEU A 119 -4.57 8.23 8.53
N CYS A 120 -4.74 6.93 8.78
CA CYS A 120 -5.41 5.98 7.88
C CYS A 120 -6.89 5.88 8.27
N PRO A 121 -7.83 6.39 7.47
CA PRO A 121 -9.24 6.50 7.85
C PRO A 121 -9.93 5.13 7.93
N ALA A 122 -10.73 4.92 8.98
CA ALA A 122 -11.55 3.71 9.10
C ALA A 122 -12.49 3.50 7.89
N GLY A 123 -12.94 4.59 7.26
CA GLY A 123 -13.74 4.56 6.04
C GLY A 123 -13.07 3.85 4.86
N ASP A 124 -11.74 3.92 4.78
CA ASP A 124 -10.92 3.36 3.70
C ASP A 124 -10.62 1.86 3.91
N ARG A 125 -11.02 1.31 5.06
CA ARG A 125 -10.69 -0.05 5.49
C ARG A 125 -11.92 -0.91 5.82
N LYS A 126 -13.11 -0.50 5.37
CA LYS A 126 -14.38 -1.21 5.62
C LYS A 126 -14.47 -2.60 4.98
N PHE A 127 -13.63 -2.89 3.99
CA PHE A 127 -13.68 -4.15 3.22
C PHE A 127 -13.33 -5.39 4.05
N SER A 128 -12.53 -5.25 5.12
CA SER A 128 -12.17 -6.31 6.05
C SER A 128 -12.40 -5.86 7.49
N LYS A 129 -12.89 -6.74 8.36
CA LYS A 129 -13.05 -6.42 9.80
C LYS A 129 -11.68 -6.12 10.42
N LYS A 130 -10.68 -6.93 10.09
CA LYS A 130 -9.31 -6.76 10.59
C LYS A 130 -8.73 -5.42 10.13
N ALA A 131 -8.84 -5.12 8.83
CA ALA A 131 -8.39 -3.84 8.28
C ALA A 131 -9.07 -2.65 8.97
N PHE A 132 -10.39 -2.72 9.17
CA PHE A 132 -11.16 -1.69 9.84
C PHE A 132 -10.71 -1.51 11.30
N ASP A 133 -10.58 -2.60 12.05
CA ASP A 133 -10.19 -2.55 13.46
C ASP A 133 -8.75 -2.06 13.67
N GLU A 134 -7.82 -2.42 12.77
CA GLU A 134 -6.43 -1.94 12.83
C GLU A 134 -6.34 -0.40 12.70
N THR A 135 -7.31 0.27 12.07
CA THR A 135 -7.32 1.75 12.03
C THR A 135 -7.57 2.40 13.40
N PHE A 136 -8.06 1.64 14.39
CA PHE A 136 -8.32 2.11 15.76
C PHE A 136 -7.14 1.86 16.71
N LEU A 137 -6.01 1.36 16.21
CA LEU A 137 -4.75 1.37 16.95
C LEU A 137 -4.29 2.81 17.18
N THR A 138 -3.94 3.17 18.41
CA THR A 138 -3.59 4.57 18.73
C THR A 138 -2.30 5.06 18.08
N SER A 139 -1.48 4.18 17.52
CA SER A 139 -0.35 4.55 16.65
C SER A 139 -0.79 5.25 15.35
N ASN A 140 -2.01 4.97 14.88
CA ASN A 140 -2.64 5.60 13.70
C ASN A 140 -3.46 6.87 14.06
N ILE A 141 -3.41 7.32 15.32
CA ILE A 141 -4.29 8.38 15.82
C ILE A 141 -3.48 9.62 16.23
N SER A 142 -3.93 10.78 15.77
CA SER A 142 -3.41 12.09 16.16
C SER A 142 -4.46 12.93 16.88
N PRO A 143 -4.06 13.80 17.83
CA PRO A 143 -4.92 14.86 18.36
C PRO A 143 -5.34 15.80 17.23
N GLN A 144 -6.63 15.82 16.91
CA GLN A 144 -7.19 16.72 15.92
C GLN A 144 -8.32 17.54 16.53
N GLU A 145 -8.35 18.84 16.26
CA GLU A 145 -9.51 19.67 16.61
C GLU A 145 -10.80 19.11 15.98
N ALA A 146 -11.91 19.18 16.71
CA ALA A 146 -13.17 18.58 16.26
C ALA A 146 -13.65 19.15 14.91
N LYS A 147 -13.51 20.47 14.71
CA LYS A 147 -13.88 21.16 13.46
C LYS A 147 -12.96 20.78 12.29
N PHE A 148 -11.68 20.53 12.57
CA PHE A 148 -10.73 20.07 11.57
C PHE A 148 -11.04 18.63 11.12
N ASN A 149 -11.12 17.70 12.08
CA ASN A 149 -11.37 16.28 11.86
C ASN A 149 -12.71 16.05 11.14
N GLY A 150 -13.81 16.58 11.69
CA GLY A 150 -15.15 16.43 11.08
C GLY A 150 -15.37 17.30 9.84
N GLY A 151 -14.52 18.30 9.62
CA GLY A 151 -14.64 19.27 8.53
C GLY A 151 -13.69 18.98 7.38
N VAL A 152 -12.64 19.78 7.26
CA VAL A 152 -11.74 19.76 6.10
C VAL A 152 -11.02 18.42 5.93
N TRP A 153 -10.65 17.77 7.04
CA TRP A 153 -9.99 16.47 7.01
C TRP A 153 -10.91 15.39 6.42
N ASN A 154 -12.13 15.24 6.95
CA ASN A 154 -13.13 14.33 6.39
C ASN A 154 -13.47 14.64 4.91
N ARG A 155 -13.46 15.92 4.49
CA ARG A 155 -13.65 16.26 3.06
C ARG A 155 -12.52 15.74 2.17
N ILE A 156 -11.26 15.85 2.60
CA ILE A 156 -10.14 15.32 1.82
C ILE A 156 -10.16 13.78 1.81
N GLU A 157 -10.49 13.13 2.92
CA GLU A 157 -10.69 11.67 2.96
C GLU A 157 -11.81 11.20 2.00
N GLN A 158 -12.92 11.95 1.92
CA GLN A 158 -13.98 11.65 0.93
C GLN A 158 -13.50 11.86 -0.50
N LYS A 159 -12.67 12.88 -0.74
CA LYS A 159 -12.10 13.17 -2.06
C LYS A 159 -11.12 12.11 -2.52
N THR A 160 -10.26 11.59 -1.64
CA THR A 160 -9.35 10.49 -1.96
C THR A 160 -10.12 9.22 -2.30
N ARG A 161 -11.18 8.88 -1.54
CA ARG A 161 -12.10 7.78 -1.88
C ARG A 161 -12.77 7.98 -3.24
N TYR A 162 -13.24 9.19 -3.54
CA TYR A 162 -13.82 9.52 -4.85
C TYR A 162 -12.82 9.30 -5.99
N TRP A 163 -11.57 9.75 -5.85
CA TRP A 163 -10.53 9.53 -6.85
C TRP A 163 -10.19 8.06 -7.02
N ALA A 164 -10.09 7.30 -5.93
CA ALA A 164 -9.84 5.85 -5.98
C ALA A 164 -10.98 5.09 -6.68
N GLY A 165 -12.22 5.56 -6.55
CA GLY A 165 -13.38 4.97 -7.20
C GLY A 165 -13.42 5.15 -8.72
N LYS A 166 -12.73 6.16 -9.25
CA LYS A 166 -12.60 6.46 -10.69
C LYS A 166 -11.44 5.69 -11.37
N ASP A 167 -11.16 4.49 -10.89
CA ASP A 167 -10.11 3.58 -11.41
C ASP A 167 -8.68 4.10 -11.27
N LYS A 168 -8.40 4.76 -10.14
CA LYS A 168 -7.03 5.10 -9.72
C LYS A 168 -6.65 4.29 -8.49
N GLN A 169 -5.55 3.54 -8.56
CA GLN A 169 -4.85 3.15 -7.34
C GLN A 169 -4.15 4.40 -6.80
N LEU A 170 -4.41 4.72 -5.54
CA LEU A 170 -3.76 5.84 -4.87
C LEU A 170 -2.80 5.31 -3.81
N TYR A 171 -1.64 5.94 -3.74
CA TYR A 171 -0.72 5.85 -2.60
C TYR A 171 -0.95 7.09 -1.75
N VAL A 172 -1.46 6.91 -0.54
CA VAL A 172 -1.84 8.00 0.35
C VAL A 172 -0.85 8.04 1.50
N ILE A 173 -0.27 9.21 1.74
CA ILE A 173 0.61 9.47 2.87
C ILE A 173 0.01 10.62 3.68
N THR A 174 -0.21 10.39 4.97
CA THR A 174 -0.74 11.37 5.91
C THR A 174 0.17 11.45 7.13
N GLY A 175 0.23 12.59 7.80
CA GLY A 175 1.08 12.77 8.97
C GLY A 175 0.86 14.14 9.61
N GLY A 176 1.21 14.26 10.88
CA GLY A 176 1.28 15.55 11.56
C GLY A 176 2.60 16.26 11.24
N VAL A 177 2.61 17.58 11.33
CA VAL A 177 3.86 18.36 11.33
C VAL A 177 4.37 18.40 12.76
N LEU A 178 5.27 17.48 13.11
CA LEU A 178 5.78 17.30 14.47
C LEU A 178 6.94 18.26 14.76
N ASN A 179 6.91 18.91 15.93
CA ASN A 179 8.00 19.72 16.44
C ASN A 179 7.98 19.78 17.98
N ASP A 180 9.09 20.23 18.56
CA ASP A 180 9.34 20.22 20.00
C ASP A 180 8.51 21.24 20.78
N GLN A 181 7.87 22.18 20.09
CA GLN A 181 7.05 23.24 20.68
C GLN A 181 5.56 22.88 20.71
N LEU A 182 5.18 21.70 20.23
CA LEU A 182 3.79 21.27 20.22
C LEU A 182 3.25 21.07 21.64
N PRO A 183 1.99 21.50 21.90
CA PRO A 183 1.32 21.17 23.16
C PRO A 183 1.07 19.66 23.24
N THR A 184 1.16 19.11 24.45
CA THR A 184 0.98 17.68 24.70
C THR A 184 -0.36 17.39 25.34
N ILE A 185 -0.90 16.20 25.05
CA ILE A 185 -2.04 15.63 25.77
C ILE A 185 -1.62 14.29 26.38
N GLY A 186 -1.97 14.05 27.65
CA GLY A 186 -1.49 12.88 28.37
C GLY A 186 -0.23 13.14 29.18
N LYS A 187 0.38 12.07 29.68
CA LYS A 187 1.56 12.11 30.59
C LYS A 187 2.58 11.02 30.27
N GLU A 188 2.40 10.35 29.14
CA GLU A 188 3.35 9.38 28.62
C GLU A 188 4.71 10.06 28.46
N LYS A 189 5.72 9.39 29.01
CA LYS A 189 7.14 9.66 28.83
C LYS A 189 7.75 8.45 28.16
#